data_AF-A0A497AD47-F1
#
_entry.id   AF-A0A497AD47-F1
#
_cell.length_a   1.000
_cell.length_b   1.000
_cell.length_c   1.000
_cell.angle_alpha   90.00
_cell.angle_beta   90.00
_cell.angle_gamma   90.00
#
_symmetry.space_group_name_H-M   'P 1'
#
loop_
_entity.id
_entity.type
_entity.pdbx_description
1 polymer ?
#
loop_
_entity_poly.entity_id
_entity_poly.type
_entity_poly.pdbx_seq_one_letter_code
_entity_poly.pdbx_strand_id
1 'polypeptide(L)'
;MQKEVVAVSGARTAIGAFGGSLKDIPVVELGAAVIKEALKRAGLRPKSSEELLGYGPDALKSDGIIELEKKHYDYDSSLHPVQVDEIIMGNVLQGGQGQNTARQACIYAGIPKETPAFTVNKVCASGLKAVTLGAEAIMLGEADIVVAGGMECMSHTPYILPKARWGYRMDVGARGELIDLMVYD
;
A
#
# COMPACT_ATOMS: atom_id res chain seq x y z
N MET A 1 11.93 -20.00 -20.74
CA MET A 1 12.62 -18.69 -20.81
C MET A 1 11.99 -17.82 -19.74
N GLN A 2 12.79 -17.07 -18.96
CA GLN A 2 12.26 -16.12 -17.99
C GLN A 2 11.58 -14.96 -18.76
N LYS A 3 10.42 -14.49 -18.29
CA LYS A 3 9.77 -13.31 -18.89
C LYS A 3 10.69 -12.09 -18.71
N GLU A 4 10.75 -11.23 -19.73
CA GLU A 4 11.42 -9.94 -19.61
C GLU A 4 10.55 -8.97 -18.81
N VAL A 5 11.15 -8.25 -17.86
CA VAL A 5 10.44 -7.29 -17.00
C VAL A 5 10.86 -5.89 -17.39
N VAL A 6 9.88 -5.00 -17.54
CA VAL A 6 10.08 -3.58 -17.88
C VAL A 6 9.33 -2.67 -16.93
N ALA A 7 9.90 -1.51 -16.64
CA ALA A 7 9.20 -0.44 -15.92
C ALA A 7 8.45 0.46 -16.92
N VAL A 8 7.13 0.50 -16.84
CA VAL A 8 6.28 1.24 -17.78
C VAL A 8 6.02 2.70 -17.37
N SER A 9 6.06 3.00 -16.07
CA SER A 9 5.88 4.34 -15.54
C SER A 9 6.41 4.46 -14.11
N GLY A 10 6.41 5.69 -13.57
CA GLY A 10 6.75 5.95 -12.18
C GLY A 10 6.24 7.32 -11.71
N ALA A 11 5.92 7.39 -10.42
CA ALA A 11 5.49 8.60 -9.76
C ALA A 11 6.05 8.67 -8.34
N ARG A 12 6.23 9.88 -7.83
CA ARG A 12 6.56 10.15 -6.43
C ARG A 12 5.89 11.44 -5.98
N THR A 13 5.61 11.53 -4.68
CA THR A 13 5.27 12.80 -4.04
C THR A 13 6.53 13.69 -3.92
N ALA A 14 6.33 14.92 -3.47
CA ALA A 14 7.43 15.70 -2.88
C ALA A 14 7.91 15.03 -1.59
N ILE A 15 9.16 15.28 -1.20
CA ILE A 15 9.70 14.83 0.09
C ILE A 15 9.47 15.97 1.10
N GLY A 16 8.62 15.73 2.10
CA GLY A 16 8.37 16.67 3.18
C GLY A 16 9.45 16.60 4.26
N ALA A 17 9.81 17.74 4.84
CA ALA A 17 10.64 17.76 6.06
C ALA A 17 9.85 17.19 7.26
N PHE A 18 10.55 16.68 8.26
CA PHE A 18 9.94 16.22 9.51
C PHE A 18 9.13 17.34 10.19
N GLY A 19 7.86 17.07 10.51
CA GLY A 19 6.93 18.08 11.02
C GLY A 19 6.54 19.16 10.01
N GLY A 20 6.84 18.97 8.72
CA GLY A 20 6.63 19.93 7.64
C GLY A 20 5.31 19.74 6.88
N SER A 21 5.36 19.98 5.57
CA SER A 21 4.19 20.11 4.69
C SER A 21 3.32 18.86 4.53
N LEU A 22 3.86 17.67 4.79
CA LEU A 22 3.14 16.40 4.64
C LEU A 22 2.77 15.74 5.98
N LYS A 23 3.02 16.42 7.12
CA LYS A 23 2.87 15.82 8.46
C LYS A 23 1.43 15.36 8.77
N ASP A 24 0.45 16.06 8.20
CA ASP A 24 -0.98 15.82 8.47
C ASP A 24 -1.60 14.86 7.44
N ILE A 25 -0.81 14.33 6.51
CA ILE A 25 -1.28 13.42 5.46
C ILE A 25 -0.99 11.97 5.88
N PRO A 26 -2.02 11.10 6.00
CA PRO A 26 -1.81 9.69 6.26
C PRO A 26 -0.95 9.03 5.19
N VAL A 27 -0.07 8.11 5.59
CA VAL A 27 0.87 7.44 4.66
C VAL A 27 0.16 6.71 3.52
N VAL A 28 -1.01 6.13 3.81
CA VAL A 28 -1.82 5.39 2.84
C VAL A 28 -2.40 6.31 1.75
N GLU A 29 -2.63 7.59 2.04
CA GLU A 29 -3.05 8.58 1.06
C GLU A 29 -1.89 9.01 0.16
N LEU A 30 -0.67 9.15 0.72
CA LEU A 30 0.55 9.36 -0.06
C LEU A 30 0.79 8.20 -1.03
N GLY A 31 0.65 6.96 -0.53
CA GLY A 31 0.73 5.74 -1.34
C GLY A 31 -0.34 5.69 -2.43
N ALA A 32 -1.59 5.99 -2.08
CA ALA A 32 -2.69 6.00 -3.04
C ALA A 32 -2.48 7.01 -4.17
N ALA A 33 -1.97 8.20 -3.85
CA ALA A 33 -1.68 9.24 -4.83
C ALA A 33 -0.64 8.76 -5.86
N VAL A 34 0.45 8.12 -5.42
CA VAL A 34 1.50 7.66 -6.35
C VAL A 34 1.11 6.42 -7.14
N ILE A 35 0.33 5.49 -6.56
CA ILE A 35 -0.23 4.34 -7.28
C ILE A 35 -1.13 4.82 -8.43
N LYS A 36 -2.07 5.72 -8.12
CA LYS A 36 -3.00 6.29 -9.11
C LYS A 36 -2.27 7.04 -10.21
N GLU A 37 -1.33 7.89 -9.84
CA GLU A 37 -0.56 8.70 -10.79
C GLU A 37 0.34 7.83 -11.68
N ALA A 38 0.95 6.77 -11.16
CA ALA A 38 1.74 5.83 -11.95
C ALA A 38 0.89 5.14 -13.03
N LEU A 39 -0.31 4.67 -12.69
CA LEU A 39 -1.22 4.06 -13.66
C LEU A 39 -1.70 5.08 -14.71
N LYS A 40 -2.10 6.27 -14.30
CA LYS A 40 -2.51 7.35 -15.22
C LYS A 40 -1.40 7.71 -16.21
N ARG A 41 -0.14 7.84 -15.74
CA ARG A 41 1.02 8.12 -16.61
C ARG A 41 1.32 7.00 -17.60
N ALA A 42 1.02 5.75 -17.24
CA ALA A 42 1.13 4.62 -18.14
C ALA A 42 -0.04 4.55 -19.16
N GLY A 43 -1.04 5.42 -19.05
CA GLY A 43 -2.24 5.35 -19.89
C GLY A 43 -3.21 4.24 -19.47
N LEU A 44 -3.14 3.79 -18.21
CA LEU A 44 -3.84 2.60 -17.71
C LEU A 44 -4.91 2.96 -16.68
N ARG A 45 -5.98 2.16 -16.65
CA ARG A 45 -6.98 2.16 -15.58
C ARG A 45 -7.20 0.75 -15.04
N PRO A 46 -7.37 0.58 -13.72
CA PRO A 46 -7.50 -0.74 -13.13
C PRO A 46 -8.91 -1.30 -13.35
N LYS A 47 -9.01 -2.59 -13.67
CA LYS A 47 -10.27 -3.32 -13.86
C LYS A 47 -10.06 -4.81 -13.58
N SER A 48 -10.92 -5.40 -12.76
CA SER A 48 -10.93 -6.86 -12.54
C SER A 48 -11.35 -7.58 -13.82
N SER A 49 -10.63 -8.65 -14.19
CA SER A 49 -11.03 -9.51 -15.30
C SER A 49 -12.27 -10.35 -14.94
N GLU A 50 -12.96 -10.85 -15.96
CA GLU A 50 -14.10 -11.76 -15.76
C GLU A 50 -13.65 -13.08 -15.11
N GLU A 51 -12.44 -13.55 -15.43
CA GLU A 51 -11.84 -14.73 -14.83
C GLU A 51 -11.63 -14.55 -13.31
N LEU A 52 -11.02 -13.44 -12.91
CA LEU A 52 -10.78 -13.13 -11.49
C LEU A 52 -12.10 -13.03 -10.70
N LEU A 53 -13.10 -12.38 -11.28
CA LEU A 53 -14.44 -12.30 -10.69
C LEU A 53 -15.13 -13.66 -10.61
N GLY A 54 -14.80 -14.59 -11.51
CA GLY A 54 -15.30 -15.96 -11.53
C GLY A 54 -14.88 -16.81 -10.33
N TYR A 55 -13.76 -16.47 -9.67
CA TYR A 55 -13.30 -17.17 -8.46
C TYR A 55 -14.00 -16.68 -7.17
N GLY A 56 -14.73 -15.57 -7.24
CA GLY A 56 -15.46 -15.04 -6.09
C GLY A 56 -16.64 -15.94 -5.68
N PRO A 57 -17.04 -15.94 -4.40
CA PRO A 57 -18.21 -16.69 -3.96
C PRO A 57 -19.48 -16.15 -4.65
N ASP A 58 -20.40 -17.06 -4.99
CA ASP A 58 -21.64 -16.73 -5.71
C ASP A 58 -22.44 -15.60 -5.05
N ALA A 59 -22.39 -15.51 -3.73
CA ALA A 59 -23.09 -14.49 -2.96
C ALA A 59 -22.54 -13.06 -3.13
N LEU A 60 -21.28 -12.89 -3.57
CA LEU A 60 -20.59 -11.59 -3.61
C LEU A 60 -20.08 -11.21 -5.01
N LYS A 61 -20.00 -12.18 -5.94
CA LYS A 61 -19.46 -11.93 -7.28
C LYS A 61 -20.29 -10.94 -8.11
N SER A 62 -21.53 -10.69 -7.73
CA SER A 62 -22.44 -9.72 -8.37
C SER A 62 -22.33 -8.29 -7.82
N ASP A 63 -21.66 -8.08 -6.69
CA ASP A 63 -21.70 -6.79 -5.98
C ASP A 63 -20.95 -5.67 -6.71
N GLY A 64 -20.20 -6.01 -7.75
CA GLY A 64 -19.43 -5.07 -8.54
C GLY A 64 -18.41 -4.30 -7.68
N ILE A 65 -18.18 -3.04 -8.05
CA ILE A 65 -17.27 -2.14 -7.32
C ILE A 65 -17.99 -1.64 -6.05
N ILE A 66 -17.36 -1.74 -4.88
CA ILE A 66 -17.97 -1.30 -3.61
C ILE A 66 -17.93 0.23 -3.50
N GLU A 67 -18.76 0.81 -2.61
CA GLU A 67 -18.84 2.26 -2.43
C GLU A 67 -17.51 2.93 -2.09
N LEU A 68 -16.66 2.26 -1.30
CA LEU A 68 -15.33 2.76 -0.97
C LEU A 68 -14.45 2.87 -2.21
N GLU A 69 -14.46 1.86 -3.08
CA GLU A 69 -13.69 1.88 -4.32
C GLU A 69 -14.25 2.96 -5.27
N LYS A 70 -15.58 3.06 -5.42
CA LYS A 70 -16.22 4.10 -6.25
C LYS A 70 -15.82 5.51 -5.82
N LYS A 71 -15.78 5.77 -4.51
CA LYS A 71 -15.37 7.07 -3.95
C LYS A 71 -13.96 7.48 -4.40
N HIS A 72 -13.05 6.52 -4.54
CA HIS A 72 -11.65 6.75 -4.85
C HIS A 72 -11.29 6.51 -6.33
N TYR A 73 -12.22 5.91 -7.09
CA TYR A 73 -12.06 5.65 -8.52
C TYR A 73 -12.14 6.96 -9.31
N ASP A 74 -10.97 7.40 -9.76
CA ASP A 74 -10.79 8.61 -10.55
C ASP A 74 -9.89 8.27 -11.73
N TYR A 75 -10.41 7.47 -12.66
CA TYR A 75 -9.73 7.10 -13.90
C TYR A 75 -10.64 7.41 -15.07
N ASP A 76 -10.09 8.10 -16.07
CA ASP A 76 -10.79 8.43 -17.30
C ASP A 76 -11.11 7.14 -18.09
N SER A 77 -12.30 7.07 -18.69
CA SER A 77 -12.75 5.90 -19.44
C SER A 77 -11.95 5.65 -20.72
N SER A 78 -11.27 6.67 -21.24
CA SER A 78 -10.36 6.58 -22.39
C SER A 78 -9.07 5.83 -22.10
N LEU A 79 -8.69 5.65 -20.82
CA LEU A 79 -7.50 4.89 -20.44
C LEU A 79 -7.69 3.39 -20.69
N HIS A 80 -6.60 2.70 -21.00
CA HIS A 80 -6.62 1.28 -21.30
C HIS A 80 -6.91 0.45 -20.04
N PRO A 81 -7.96 -0.39 -20.02
CA PRO A 81 -8.28 -1.21 -18.86
C PRO A 81 -7.27 -2.34 -18.69
N VAL A 82 -6.76 -2.51 -17.48
CA VAL A 82 -5.83 -3.61 -17.13
C VAL A 82 -6.22 -4.26 -15.81
N GLN A 83 -6.01 -5.57 -15.70
CA GLN A 83 -5.95 -6.23 -14.41
C GLN A 83 -4.58 -5.98 -13.81
N VAL A 84 -4.54 -5.39 -12.62
CA VAL A 84 -3.33 -5.34 -11.82
C VAL A 84 -3.32 -6.60 -10.96
N ASP A 85 -2.28 -7.41 -11.12
CA ASP A 85 -2.17 -8.72 -10.46
C ASP A 85 -1.73 -8.58 -9.01
N GLU A 86 -0.93 -7.55 -8.68
CA GLU A 86 -0.50 -7.31 -7.31
C GLU A 86 -0.08 -5.85 -7.04
N ILE A 87 -0.34 -5.38 -5.81
CA ILE A 87 0.21 -4.12 -5.28
C ILE A 87 1.20 -4.43 -4.15
N ILE A 88 2.46 -4.04 -4.34
CA ILE A 88 3.51 -4.24 -3.34
C ILE A 88 4.04 -2.88 -2.89
N MET A 89 3.80 -2.51 -1.65
CA MET A 89 4.27 -1.23 -1.10
C MET A 89 5.17 -1.43 0.10
N GLY A 90 6.35 -0.82 0.05
CA GLY A 90 7.23 -0.72 1.19
C GLY A 90 6.74 0.31 2.20
N ASN A 91 6.66 -0.05 3.48
CA ASN A 91 6.37 0.87 4.58
C ASN A 91 6.94 0.28 5.87
N VAL A 92 7.76 1.08 6.56
CA VAL A 92 8.55 0.64 7.71
C VAL A 92 7.80 0.90 9.00
N LEU A 93 7.37 2.14 9.20
CA LEU A 93 6.75 2.58 10.46
C LEU A 93 5.26 2.25 10.44
N GLN A 94 4.88 1.02 10.76
CA GLN A 94 3.51 0.51 10.60
C GLN A 94 2.65 0.66 11.86
N GLY A 95 3.27 0.97 12.99
CA GLY A 95 2.60 1.10 14.29
C GLY A 95 1.37 2.01 14.24
N GLY A 96 0.19 1.45 14.55
CA GLY A 96 -1.05 2.22 14.65
C GLY A 96 -1.72 2.61 13.32
N GLN A 97 -1.19 2.19 12.17
CA GLN A 97 -1.70 2.60 10.85
C GLN A 97 -2.83 1.69 10.30
N GLY A 98 -3.30 0.73 11.09
CA GLY A 98 -4.31 -0.22 10.68
C GLY A 98 -3.74 -1.43 9.93
N GLN A 99 -4.64 -2.27 9.41
CA GLN A 99 -4.27 -3.51 8.74
C GLN A 99 -3.69 -3.23 7.35
N ASN A 100 -2.53 -3.82 7.04
CA ASN A 100 -1.91 -3.86 5.71
C ASN A 100 -2.00 -2.52 4.95
N THR A 101 -1.06 -1.62 5.21
CA THR A 101 -1.09 -0.26 4.67
C THR A 101 -1.07 -0.24 3.14
N ALA A 102 -0.36 -1.18 2.49
CA ALA A 102 -0.41 -1.35 1.03
C ALA A 102 -1.84 -1.62 0.52
N ARG A 103 -2.61 -2.45 1.24
CA ARG A 103 -4.01 -2.72 0.90
C ARG A 103 -4.90 -1.49 1.08
N GLN A 104 -4.66 -0.69 2.11
CA GLN A 104 -5.38 0.58 2.28
C GLN A 104 -5.08 1.55 1.12
N ALA A 105 -3.79 1.71 0.78
CA ALA A 105 -3.36 2.55 -0.34
C ALA A 105 -3.92 2.06 -1.69
N CYS A 106 -3.96 0.75 -1.91
CA CYS A 106 -4.59 0.09 -3.07
C CYS A 106 -6.05 0.53 -3.22
N ILE A 107 -6.86 0.39 -2.17
CA ILE A 107 -8.29 0.76 -2.21
C ILE A 107 -8.47 2.28 -2.38
N TYR A 108 -7.68 3.10 -1.68
CA TYR A 108 -7.74 4.57 -1.80
C TYR A 108 -7.21 5.10 -3.14
N ALA A 109 -6.47 4.29 -3.89
CA ALA A 109 -6.11 4.57 -5.27
C ALA A 109 -7.23 4.20 -6.27
N GLY A 110 -8.34 3.62 -5.82
CA GLY A 110 -9.42 3.14 -6.67
C GLY A 110 -9.08 1.85 -7.43
N ILE A 111 -8.14 1.05 -6.91
CA ILE A 111 -7.84 -0.28 -7.44
C ILE A 111 -8.93 -1.26 -6.97
N PRO A 112 -9.38 -2.20 -7.82
CA PRO A 112 -10.35 -3.21 -7.45
C PRO A 112 -9.99 -4.00 -6.19
N LYS A 113 -11.00 -4.34 -5.38
CA LYS A 113 -10.83 -5.16 -4.18
C LYS A 113 -10.33 -6.56 -4.49
N GLU A 114 -10.54 -7.06 -5.69
CA GLU A 114 -10.03 -8.37 -6.10
C GLU A 114 -8.50 -8.37 -6.29
N THR A 115 -7.86 -7.22 -6.53
CA THR A 115 -6.40 -7.13 -6.64
C THR A 115 -5.74 -7.35 -5.28
N PRO A 116 -4.87 -8.36 -5.10
CA PRO A 116 -4.15 -8.57 -3.86
C PRO A 116 -3.12 -7.45 -3.61
N ALA A 117 -2.86 -7.19 -2.34
CA ALA A 117 -1.88 -6.19 -1.94
C ALA A 117 -1.21 -6.59 -0.63
N PHE A 118 0.10 -6.38 -0.51
CA PHE A 118 0.81 -6.61 0.73
C PHE A 118 1.87 -5.55 1.01
N THR A 119 2.15 -5.36 2.30
CA THR A 119 3.16 -4.41 2.77
C THR A 119 4.46 -5.16 3.05
N VAL A 120 5.56 -4.67 2.50
CA VAL A 120 6.90 -5.23 2.75
C VAL A 120 7.70 -4.29 3.64
N ASN A 121 8.37 -4.85 4.65
CA ASN A 121 9.32 -4.11 5.47
C ASN A 121 10.72 -4.72 5.33
N LYS A 122 11.60 -3.95 4.70
CA LYS A 122 13.05 -4.15 4.64
C LYS A 122 13.76 -2.84 4.98
N VAL A 123 13.27 -2.14 6.00
CA VAL A 123 13.75 -0.82 6.46
C VAL A 123 13.84 0.14 5.27
N CYS A 124 14.94 0.89 5.10
CA CYS A 124 15.11 1.87 4.01
C CYS A 124 15.00 1.24 2.61
N ALA A 125 15.25 -0.07 2.48
CA ALA A 125 15.22 -0.78 1.22
C ALA A 125 13.81 -1.29 0.84
N SER A 126 12.78 -1.06 1.66
CA SER A 126 11.43 -1.59 1.45
C SER A 126 10.86 -1.25 0.07
N GLY A 127 10.99 0.01 -0.36
CA GLY A 127 10.49 0.43 -1.67
C GLY A 127 11.19 -0.25 -2.84
N LEU A 128 12.51 -0.45 -2.75
CA LEU A 128 13.25 -1.17 -3.78
C LEU A 128 12.99 -2.68 -3.72
N LYS A 129 12.84 -3.26 -2.53
CA LYS A 129 12.50 -4.68 -2.39
C LYS A 129 11.10 -4.96 -2.96
N ALA A 130 10.15 -4.03 -2.84
CA ALA A 130 8.86 -4.16 -3.51
C ALA A 130 9.03 -4.30 -5.03
N VAL A 131 9.88 -3.48 -5.66
CA VAL A 131 10.17 -3.58 -7.10
C VAL A 131 10.83 -4.91 -7.45
N THR A 132 11.78 -5.38 -6.63
CA THR A 132 12.40 -6.69 -6.84
C THR A 132 11.39 -7.83 -6.73
N LEU A 133 10.49 -7.80 -5.75
CA LEU A 133 9.43 -8.81 -5.57
C LEU A 133 8.47 -8.83 -6.77
N GLY A 134 8.06 -7.65 -7.25
CA GLY A 134 7.19 -7.56 -8.43
C GLY A 134 7.88 -8.07 -9.70
N ALA A 135 9.17 -7.78 -9.88
CA ALA A 135 9.95 -8.33 -10.97
C ALA A 135 10.09 -9.85 -10.86
N GLU A 136 10.38 -10.38 -9.67
CA GLU A 136 10.44 -11.83 -9.40
C GLU A 136 9.11 -12.52 -9.79
N ALA A 137 7.97 -11.97 -9.38
CA ALA A 137 6.64 -12.50 -9.73
C ALA A 137 6.40 -12.54 -11.24
N ILE A 138 6.78 -11.48 -11.98
CA ILE A 138 6.64 -11.45 -13.44
C ILE A 138 7.58 -12.45 -14.11
N MET A 139 8.86 -12.49 -13.70
CA MET A 139 9.86 -13.41 -14.28
C MET A 139 9.45 -14.88 -14.12
N LEU A 140 8.81 -15.21 -13.00
CA LEU A 140 8.31 -16.55 -12.68
C LEU A 140 6.95 -16.86 -13.32
N GLY A 141 6.31 -15.87 -13.94
CA GLY A 141 5.02 -16.03 -14.60
C GLY A 141 3.82 -16.04 -13.65
N GLU A 142 4.00 -15.58 -12.41
CA GLU A 142 2.95 -15.45 -11.40
C GLU A 142 2.12 -14.17 -11.57
N ALA A 143 2.69 -13.16 -12.22
CA ALA A 143 2.03 -11.89 -12.55
C ALA A 143 2.41 -11.42 -13.96
N ASP A 144 1.61 -10.51 -14.51
CA ASP A 144 1.91 -9.77 -15.73
C ASP A 144 2.04 -8.26 -15.44
N ILE A 145 1.23 -7.73 -14.51
CA ILE A 145 1.22 -6.30 -14.15
C ILE A 145 1.25 -6.16 -12.62
N VAL A 146 2.33 -5.57 -12.10
CA VAL A 146 2.51 -5.27 -10.68
C VAL A 146 2.72 -3.78 -10.49
N VAL A 147 2.06 -3.18 -9.50
CA VAL A 147 2.44 -1.84 -9.01
C VAL A 147 3.32 -2.02 -7.78
N ALA A 148 4.55 -1.56 -7.86
CA ALA A 148 5.54 -1.69 -6.81
C ALA A 148 6.16 -0.35 -6.43
N GLY A 149 6.37 -0.13 -5.13
CA GLY A 149 7.00 1.10 -4.65
C GLY A 149 7.08 1.16 -3.14
N GLY A 150 7.07 2.36 -2.59
CA GLY A 150 7.08 2.58 -1.14
C GLY A 150 6.41 3.88 -0.74
N MET A 151 6.05 3.96 0.53
CA MET A 151 5.40 5.10 1.16
C MET A 151 5.83 5.17 2.61
N GLU A 152 6.03 6.38 3.13
CA GLU A 152 6.42 6.56 4.52
C GLU A 152 5.94 7.92 5.05
N CYS A 153 5.63 7.99 6.34
CA CYS A 153 5.35 9.25 7.03
C CYS A 153 5.90 9.22 8.45
N MET A 154 7.19 9.56 8.59
CA MET A 154 7.88 9.60 9.90
C MET A 154 7.27 10.62 10.86
N SER A 155 6.63 11.67 10.35
CA SER A 155 6.01 12.70 11.20
C SER A 155 4.75 12.23 11.91
N HIS A 156 4.14 11.14 11.43
CA HIS A 156 2.90 10.58 11.97
C HIS A 156 3.15 9.38 12.90
N THR A 157 4.42 9.03 13.15
CA THR A 157 4.77 7.86 13.93
C THR A 157 4.41 8.05 15.41
N PRO A 158 3.68 7.11 16.03
CA PRO A 158 3.24 7.27 17.41
C PRO A 158 4.33 6.86 18.42
N TYR A 159 4.16 7.32 19.65
CA TYR A 159 4.79 6.68 20.81
C TYR A 159 3.98 5.47 21.26
N ILE A 160 4.63 4.45 21.82
CA ILE A 160 3.96 3.30 22.43
C ILE A 160 4.29 3.14 23.91
N LEU A 161 3.37 2.47 24.61
CA LEU A 161 3.52 1.98 25.97
C LEU A 161 3.40 0.44 25.94
N PRO A 162 4.51 -0.32 25.88
CA PRO A 162 4.49 -1.76 25.60
C PRO A 162 3.63 -2.59 26.57
N LYS A 163 3.56 -2.20 27.85
CA LYS A 163 2.82 -2.94 28.87
C LYS A 163 1.40 -2.40 29.10
N ALA A 164 0.94 -1.40 28.33
CA ALA A 164 -0.36 -0.77 28.53
C ALA A 164 -1.54 -1.75 28.49
N ARG A 165 -1.44 -2.83 27.70
CA ARG A 165 -2.51 -3.85 27.59
C ARG A 165 -2.81 -4.55 28.92
N TRP A 166 -1.79 -4.84 29.73
CA TRP A 166 -1.93 -5.59 30.99
C TRP A 166 -1.58 -4.76 32.24
N GLY A 167 -1.23 -3.49 32.03
CA GLY A 167 -0.89 -2.54 33.07
C GLY A 167 0.55 -2.66 33.57
N TYR A 168 1.03 -1.56 34.16
CA TYR A 168 2.36 -1.49 34.79
C TYR A 168 2.33 -1.89 36.28
N ARG A 169 1.15 -2.29 36.79
CA ARG A 169 0.83 -2.45 38.21
C ARG A 169 1.10 -1.18 39.03
N MET A 170 0.72 -1.21 40.30
CA MET A 170 0.97 -0.14 41.25
C MET A 170 2.04 -0.61 42.24
N ASP A 171 3.21 0.04 42.19
CA ASP A 171 4.30 -0.07 43.16
C ASP A 171 5.13 1.22 43.12
N VAL A 172 5.90 1.49 44.16
CA VAL A 172 6.75 2.69 44.31
C VAL A 172 7.76 2.81 43.15
N GLY A 173 8.22 1.68 42.60
CA GLY A 173 9.12 1.63 41.45
C GLY A 173 8.44 1.53 40.09
N ALA A 174 7.11 1.43 40.01
CA ALA A 174 6.41 1.19 38.76
C ALA A 174 6.51 2.39 37.82
N ARG A 175 7.16 2.20 36.66
CA ARG A 175 7.28 3.20 35.60
C ARG A 175 6.98 2.57 34.26
N GLY A 176 6.27 3.32 33.41
CA GLY A 176 6.08 2.98 32.00
C GLY A 176 6.97 3.85 31.13
N GLU A 177 7.78 3.20 30.29
CA GLU A 177 8.61 3.90 29.32
C GLU A 177 7.81 4.14 28.04
N LEU A 178 7.71 5.41 27.65
CA LEU A 178 7.18 5.83 26.36
C LEU A 178 8.27 5.62 25.32
N ILE A 179 8.05 4.68 24.40
CA ILE A 179 9.01 4.33 23.35
C ILE A 179 8.60 5.05 22.07
N ASP A 180 9.55 5.76 21.46
CA ASP A 180 9.39 6.39 20.16
C ASP A 180 9.50 5.34 19.05
N LEU A 181 8.41 5.02 18.36
CA LEU A 181 8.45 4.04 17.27
C LEU A 181 9.26 4.51 16.07
N MET A 182 9.49 5.81 15.88
CA MET A 182 10.34 6.26 14.77
C MET A 182 11.78 5.74 14.92
N VAL A 183 12.18 5.44 16.16
CA VAL A 183 13.52 4.92 16.50
C VAL A 183 13.50 3.40 16.73
N TYR A 184 12.39 2.85 17.20
CA TYR A 184 12.32 1.49 17.76
C TYR A 184 11.27 0.55 17.13
N ASP A 185 10.64 0.92 16.00
CA ASP A 185 9.80 0.01 15.20
C ASP A 185 10.64 -0.99 14.37
#